data_AF-A0A3B3VIE4-F1
#
_entry.id   AF-A0A3B3VIE4-F1
#
_cell.length_a   1.000
_cell.length_b   1.000
_cell.length_c   1.000
_cell.angle_alpha   90.00
_cell.angle_beta   90.00
_cell.angle_gamma   90.00
#
_symmetry.space_group_name_H-M   'P 1'
#
loop_
_entity.id
_entity.type
_entity.pdbx_description
1 polymer ?
#
loop_
_entity_poly.entity_id
_entity_poly.type
_entity_poly.pdbx_seq_one_letter_code
_entity_poly.pdbx_strand_id
1 'polypeptide(L)'
;LQETKKIIGNKFASTGDYSMAVKYFTDAIKYNPKEFKLFGNRSFCFEKMQEYEKALTDAELALSVSPGWVKGLFRKGKALAGLKVKRSYWKYTHTNMTLISVMSFVMVCDSSG
;
A
#
# COMPACT_ATOMS: atom_id res chain seq x y z
N LEU A 1 11.48 9.78 24.40
CA LEU A 1 10.28 8.95 24.16
C LEU A 1 9.84 8.91 22.70
N GLN A 2 9.82 10.05 21.97
CA GLN A 2 9.51 10.05 20.52
C GLN A 2 10.62 9.39 19.68
N GLU A 3 11.88 9.78 19.93
CA GLU A 3 13.06 9.27 19.22
C GLU A 3 13.19 7.74 19.33
N THR A 4 12.80 7.18 20.47
CA THR A 4 12.84 5.72 20.68
C THR A 4 11.79 5.00 19.84
N LYS A 5 10.55 5.52 19.74
CA LYS A 5 9.49 4.88 18.95
C LYS A 5 9.80 4.83 17.45
N LYS A 6 10.39 5.90 16.88
CA LYS A 6 10.79 5.88 15.46
C LYS A 6 11.97 4.94 15.20
N ILE A 7 12.93 4.86 16.12
CA ILE A 7 14.06 3.92 16.03
C ILE A 7 13.56 2.47 16.10
N ILE A 8 12.64 2.19 17.02
CA ILE A 8 12.01 0.86 17.16
C ILE A 8 11.24 0.51 15.88
N GLY A 9 10.44 1.44 15.34
CA GLY A 9 9.73 1.25 14.07
C GLY A 9 10.69 0.95 12.91
N ASN A 10 11.80 1.68 12.81
CA ASN A 10 12.84 1.42 11.80
C ASN A 10 13.51 0.05 12.01
N LYS A 11 13.75 -0.36 13.26
CA LYS A 11 14.32 -1.67 13.58
C LYS A 11 13.39 -2.79 13.10
N PHE A 12 12.10 -2.71 13.40
CA PHE A 12 11.11 -3.69 12.92
C PHE A 12 10.97 -3.67 11.39
N ALA A 13 11.04 -2.49 10.76
CA ALA A 13 11.03 -2.40 9.30
C ALA A 13 12.26 -3.09 8.67
N SER A 14 13.42 -3.04 9.35
CA SER A 14 14.63 -3.73 8.92
C SER A 14 14.61 -5.24 9.21
N THR A 15 13.92 -5.69 10.27
CA THR A 15 13.74 -7.14 10.54
C THR A 15 12.69 -7.78 9.62
N GLY A 16 11.89 -6.96 8.92
CA GLY A 16 10.82 -7.42 8.03
C GLY A 16 9.44 -7.46 8.69
N ASP A 17 9.33 -7.09 9.95
CA ASP A 17 8.07 -7.02 10.70
C ASP A 17 7.34 -5.71 10.42
N TYR A 18 6.87 -5.56 9.18
CA TYR A 18 6.25 -4.32 8.70
C TYR A 18 4.97 -3.96 9.46
N SER A 19 4.19 -4.95 9.91
CA SER A 19 2.96 -4.73 10.67
C SER A 19 3.21 -4.06 12.03
N MET A 20 4.24 -4.52 12.75
CA MET A 20 4.66 -3.91 14.02
C MET A 20 5.31 -2.55 13.78
N ALA A 21 6.13 -2.42 12.73
CA ALA A 21 6.72 -1.14 12.35
C ALA A 21 5.64 -0.07 12.11
N VAL A 22 4.55 -0.40 11.41
CA VAL A 22 3.41 0.50 11.19
C VAL A 22 2.76 0.96 12.50
N LYS A 23 2.61 0.07 13.49
CA LYS A 23 2.07 0.45 14.82
C LYS A 23 2.96 1.47 15.51
N TYR A 24 4.27 1.22 15.57
CA TYR A 24 5.21 2.15 16.18
C TYR A 24 5.31 3.48 15.44
N PHE A 25 5.26 3.47 14.11
CA PHE A 25 5.20 4.72 13.34
C PHE A 25 3.90 5.49 13.57
N THR A 26 2.76 4.80 13.65
CA THR A 26 1.47 5.43 13.94
C THR A 26 1.46 6.07 15.32
N ASP A 27 2.02 5.39 16.32
CA ASP A 27 2.21 5.99 17.64
C ASP A 27 3.16 7.19 17.57
N ALA A 28 4.30 7.09 16.88
CA ALA A 28 5.24 8.20 16.73
C ALA A 28 4.58 9.43 16.06
N ILE A 29 3.72 9.21 15.06
CA ILE A 29 2.96 10.25 14.37
C ILE A 29 1.97 10.95 15.32
N LYS A 30 1.31 10.21 16.24
CA LYS A 30 0.41 10.81 17.24
C LYS A 30 1.12 11.82 18.14
N TYR A 31 2.38 11.57 18.49
CA TYR A 31 3.16 12.51 19.31
C TYR A 31 3.73 13.66 18.48
N ASN A 32 4.09 13.43 17.21
CA ASN A 32 4.64 14.46 16.35
C ASN A 32 4.15 14.34 14.90
N PRO A 33 3.01 14.97 14.58
CA PRO A 33 2.43 14.91 13.25
C PRO A 33 3.18 15.77 12.22
N LYS A 34 4.19 16.55 12.63
CA LYS A 34 4.96 17.42 11.73
C LYS A 34 6.13 16.70 11.04
N GLU A 35 6.49 15.50 11.49
CA GLU A 35 7.63 14.78 10.93
C GLU A 35 7.26 13.95 9.69
N PHE A 36 7.45 14.54 8.50
CA PHE A 36 7.16 13.89 7.20
C PHE A 36 7.89 12.55 6.99
N LYS A 37 9.06 12.36 7.62
CA LYS A 37 9.85 11.13 7.53
C LYS A 37 9.09 9.92 8.08
N LEU A 38 8.26 10.10 9.11
CA LEU A 38 7.47 9.02 9.71
C LEU A 38 6.42 8.49 8.73
N PHE A 39 5.72 9.39 8.04
CA PHE A 39 4.76 9.02 7.01
C PHE A 39 5.43 8.28 5.84
N GLY A 40 6.61 8.73 5.39
CA GLY A 40 7.32 8.03 4.32
C GLY A 40 7.89 6.66 4.73
N ASN A 41 8.27 6.47 6.00
CA ASN A 41 8.68 5.17 6.50
C ASN A 41 7.49 4.23 6.70
N ARG A 42 6.33 4.74 7.15
CA ARG A 42 5.08 3.97 7.22
C ARG A 42 4.57 3.58 5.83
N SER A 43 4.65 4.49 4.86
CA SER A 43 4.38 4.23 3.44
C SER A 43 5.23 3.07 2.89
N PHE A 44 6.51 3.01 3.24
CA PHE A 44 7.38 1.90 2.86
C PHE A 44 6.91 0.56 3.43
N CYS A 45 6.53 0.53 4.71
CA CYS A 45 6.00 -0.68 5.33
C CYS A 45 4.71 -1.14 4.64
N PHE A 46 3.79 -0.22 4.32
CA PHE A 46 2.58 -0.55 3.56
C PHE A 46 2.89 -1.07 2.16
N GLU A 47 3.87 -0.50 1.46
CA GLU A 47 4.30 -0.99 0.16
C GLU A 47 4.81 -2.44 0.25
N LYS A 48 5.56 -2.77 1.30
CA LYS A 48 6.03 -4.13 1.56
C LYS A 48 4.92 -5.11 1.93
N MET A 49 3.84 -4.61 2.53
CA MET A 49 2.62 -5.37 2.81
C MET A 49 1.66 -5.43 1.61
N GLN A 50 2.04 -4.90 0.44
CA GLN A 50 1.20 -4.79 -0.76
C GLN A 50 -0.07 -3.94 -0.58
N GLU A 51 -0.12 -3.13 0.48
CA GLU A 51 -1.19 -2.18 0.75
C GLU A 51 -0.92 -0.84 0.05
N TYR A 52 -0.87 -0.88 -1.28
CA TYR A 52 -0.45 0.25 -2.12
C TYR A 52 -1.32 1.49 -1.97
N GLU A 53 -2.61 1.32 -1.67
CA GLU A 53 -3.55 2.43 -1.45
C GLU A 53 -3.16 3.24 -0.20
N LYS A 54 -2.92 2.57 0.92
CA LYS A 54 -2.46 3.23 2.15
C LYS A 54 -1.06 3.80 2.00
N ALA A 55 -0.18 3.09 1.29
CA ALA A 55 1.16 3.58 0.99
C ALA A 55 1.12 4.89 0.19
N LEU A 56 0.18 5.02 -0.75
CA LEU A 56 -0.01 6.24 -1.54
C LEU A 56 -0.48 7.40 -0.66
N THR A 57 -1.51 7.20 0.15
CA THR A 57 -2.02 8.23 1.07
C THR A 57 -0.92 8.76 1.98
N ASP A 58 -0.11 7.88 2.56
CA ASP A 58 1.01 8.29 3.43
C ASP A 58 2.11 9.03 2.67
N ALA A 59 2.42 8.63 1.45
CA ALA A 59 3.39 9.33 0.62
C ALA A 59 2.91 10.73 0.24
N GLU A 60 1.62 10.89 -0.03
CA GLU A 60 1.01 12.20 -0.31
C GLU A 60 0.99 13.11 0.92
N LEU A 61 0.67 12.56 2.10
CA LEU A 61 0.78 13.30 3.37
C LEU A 61 2.24 13.73 3.66
N ALA A 62 3.22 12.86 3.38
CA ALA A 62 4.62 13.23 3.53
C ALA A 62 5.00 14.40 2.60
N LEU A 63 4.51 14.38 1.35
CA LEU A 63 4.77 15.40 0.35
C LEU A 63 3.98 16.69 0.59
N SER A 64 2.80 16.64 1.21
CA SER A 64 2.07 17.85 1.60
C SER A 64 2.80 18.62 2.69
N VAL A 65 3.51 17.91 3.57
CA VAL A 65 4.36 18.53 4.60
C VAL A 65 5.72 18.96 4.03
N SER A 66 6.32 18.15 3.16
CA SER A 66 7.61 18.46 2.53
C SER A 66 7.60 18.11 1.03
N PRO A 67 7.18 19.05 0.16
CA PRO A 67 7.06 18.79 -1.28
C PRO A 67 8.40 18.48 -1.96
N GLY A 68 9.50 19.02 -1.41
CA GLY A 68 10.86 18.83 -1.94
C GLY A 68 11.53 17.51 -1.50
N TRP A 69 10.82 16.64 -0.77
CA TRP A 69 11.43 15.42 -0.27
C TRP A 69 11.51 14.34 -1.35
N VAL A 70 12.69 14.21 -1.96
CA VAL A 70 12.98 13.25 -3.06
C VAL A 70 12.58 11.81 -2.70
N LYS A 71 12.85 11.37 -1.47
CA LYS A 71 12.43 10.02 -1.03
C LYS A 71 10.91 9.88 -0.98
N GLY A 72 10.18 10.93 -0.62
CA GLY A 72 8.71 10.95 -0.63
C GLY A 72 8.14 10.78 -2.04
N LEU A 73 8.71 11.48 -3.03
CA LEU A 73 8.33 11.33 -4.44
C LEU A 73 8.60 9.90 -4.93
N PHE A 74 9.74 9.33 -4.53
CA PHE A 74 10.06 7.94 -4.85
C PHE A 74 9.06 6.95 -4.22
N ARG A 75 8.67 7.15 -2.96
CA ARG A 75 7.62 6.34 -2.31
C ARG A 75 6.28 6.45 -3.04
N LYS A 76 5.87 7.65 -3.42
CA LYS A 76 4.65 7.90 -4.20
C LYS A 76 4.68 7.16 -5.54
N GLY A 77 5.79 7.25 -6.28
CA GLY A 77 5.97 6.54 -7.55
C GLY A 77 5.86 5.02 -7.39
N LYS A 78 6.50 4.45 -6.37
CA LYS A 78 6.38 3.01 -6.04
C LYS A 78 4.95 2.59 -5.71
N ALA A 79 4.26 3.38 -4.90
CA ALA A 79 2.86 3.08 -4.53
C ALA A 79 1.94 3.12 -5.76
N LEU A 80 2.08 4.11 -6.63
CA LEU A 80 1.31 4.21 -7.88
C LEU A 80 1.59 3.04 -8.83
N ALA A 81 2.85 2.64 -8.96
CA ALA A 81 3.23 1.48 -9.78
C ALA A 81 2.56 0.19 -9.26
N GLY A 82 2.62 -0.05 -7.94
CA GLY A 82 1.94 -1.19 -7.32
C GLY A 82 0.43 -1.16 -7.48
N LEU A 83 -0.18 0.03 -7.35
CA LEU A 83 -1.62 0.20 -7.55
C LEU A 83 -2.06 -0.08 -8.98
N LYS A 84 -1.27 0.34 -9.98
CA LYS A 84 -1.54 0.05 -11.40
C LYS A 84 -1.54 -1.45 -11.65
N VAL A 85 -0.56 -2.18 -11.11
CA VAL A 85 -0.48 -3.64 -11.23
C VAL A 85 -1.68 -4.31 -10.55
N LYS A 86 -2.01 -3.92 -9.30
CA LYS A 86 -3.17 -4.44 -8.56
C LYS A 86 -4.48 -4.22 -9.31
N ARG A 87 -4.69 -3.03 -9.90
CA ARG A 87 -5.88 -2.71 -10.70
C ARG A 87 -5.97 -3.53 -11.98
N SER A 88 -4.86 -3.70 -12.71
CA SER A 88 -4.85 -4.55 -13.91
C SER A 88 -5.15 -6.01 -13.57
N TYR A 89 -4.56 -6.52 -12.49
CA TYR A 89 -4.85 -7.87 -12.00
C TYR A 89 -6.32 -8.03 -11.61
N TRP A 90 -6.88 -7.09 -10.84
CA TRP A 90 -8.29 -7.09 -10.47
C TRP A 90 -9.22 -7.09 -11.69
N LYS A 91 -8.92 -6.25 -12.69
CA LYS A 91 -9.69 -6.25 -13.95
C LYS A 91 -9.60 -7.62 -14.63
N TYR A 92 -8.41 -8.19 -14.75
CA TYR A 92 -8.22 -9.50 -15.37
C TYR A 92 -9.01 -10.61 -14.66
N THR A 93 -8.91 -10.70 -13.33
CA THR A 93 -9.63 -11.72 -12.54
C THR A 93 -11.13 -11.51 -12.58
N HIS A 94 -11.61 -10.26 -12.50
CA HIS A 94 -13.04 -9.96 -12.55
C HIS A 94 -13.62 -10.30 -13.93
N THR A 95 -12.94 -9.92 -15.02
CA THR A 95 -13.39 -10.22 -16.38
C THR A 95 -13.39 -11.73 -16.66
N ASN A 96 -12.34 -12.45 -16.23
CA ASN A 96 -12.30 -13.92 -16.38
C ASN A 96 -13.36 -14.64 -15.54
N MET A 97 -13.64 -14.17 -14.32
CA MET A 97 -14.70 -14.75 -13.48
C MET A 97 -16.10 -14.53 -14.08
N THR A 98 -16.35 -13.35 -14.66
CA THR A 98 -17.59 -13.11 -15.41
C THR A 98 -17.67 -13.98 -16.67
N LEU A 99 -16.55 -14.15 -17.40
CA LEU A 99 -16.49 -15.02 -18.58
C LEU A 99 -16.76 -16.48 -18.22
N ILE A 100 -16.17 -17.02 -17.16
CA ILE A 100 -16.41 -18.39 -16.70
C ILE A 100 -17.89 -18.58 -16.32
N SER A 101 -18.49 -17.64 -15.60
CA SER A 101 -19.91 -17.71 -15.25
C SER A 101 -20.82 -17.67 -16.48
N VAL A 102 -20.47 -16.91 -17.52
CA VAL A 102 -21.24 -16.83 -18.77
C VAL A 102 -21.03 -18.07 -19.63
N MET A 103 -19.82 -18.62 -19.70
CA MET A 103 -19.54 -19.85 -20.48
C MET A 103 -20.24 -21.08 -19.89
N SER A 104 -20.34 -21.19 -18.56
CA SER A 104 -21.14 -22.24 -17.92
C SER A 104 -22.64 -22.12 -18.19
N PHE A 105 -23.14 -20.91 -18.47
CA PHE A 105 -24.54 -20.68 -18.83
C PHE A 105 -24.83 -21.05 -20.30
N VAL A 106 -23.87 -20.83 -21.20
CA VAL A 106 -24.01 -21.19 -22.64
C VAL A 106 -23.97 -22.70 -22.86
N MET A 107 -23.19 -23.45 -22.08
CA MET A 107 -23.08 -24.91 -22.26
C MET A 107 -24.34 -25.72 -21.87
N VAL A 108 -25.33 -25.10 -21.21
CA VAL A 108 -26.60 -25.77 -20.84
C VAL A 108 -27.67 -25.65 -21.94
N CYS A 109 -27.50 -24.76 -22.93
CA CYS A 109 -28.51 -24.52 -23.96
C CYS A 109 -28.39 -25.38 -25.24
N ASP A 110 -27.33 -26.18 -25.42
CA ASP A 110 -27.11 -26.98 -26.64
C ASP A 110 -27.47 -28.48 -26.51
N SER A 111 -28.21 -28.89 -25.48
CA SER A 111 -28.62 -30.31 -25.28
C SER A 111 -30.13 -30.58 -25.30
N SER A 112 -30.94 -29.60 -25.72
CA SER A 112 -32.38 -29.76 -25.94
C SER A 112 -32.73 -29.34 -27.36
N GLY A 113 -32.41 -30.19 -28.33
CA GLY A 113 -32.85 -30.13 -29.72
C GLY A 113 -32.90 -31.53 -30.30
#